data_AF-A0A9N9NBA9-F1
#
_entry.id   AF-A0A9N9NBA9-F1
#
_cell.length_a   1.000
_cell.length_b   1.000
_cell.length_c   1.000
_cell.angle_alpha   90.00
_cell.angle_beta   90.00
_cell.angle_gamma   90.00
#
_symmetry.space_group_name_H-M   'P 1'
#
loop_
_entity.id
_entity.type
_entity.pdbx_description
1 polymer ?
#
loop_
_entity_poly.entity_id
_entity_poly.type
_entity_poly.pdbx_seq_one_letter_code
_entity_poly.pdbx_strand_id
1 'polypeptide(L)'
;MSKLYTLPTEIVIYIYKRVRYPINLMRCCRRLAIIFKDPQVKAAWIIYQFGVAHCLFYAVKLGPSFLDVSVAQAIIAQGGILSRYFMQRLHMNFGPYDDKLIELKAAHGIGLSQSQNSQNIPWASNLPIIVYTFLLKEASRIFGPDLCLKGNDIGLLHFYSGGPHSIDYAPLILAKNMDNIKDLILRFKFIPLPPRKLDIQQENNNQDNNTSSTPEEYPSKDGHENRRQLNIIVRSIVIYKDIVNLWKEIGYYEICHDLNEHVMRDALIIMFSPTLSPRWPKPDIKTISARLTELIEIGFHLNYRDILSILLVFEKRLEEIGKILIESFAETRHESLVNLLRNCLIETINPKSNFKNQNILNFMYAYFPDSPEIELNRAFQFYSNFVQVE
;
A
#
# COMPACT_ATOMS: atom_id res chain seq x y z
N MET A 1 -26.46 -8.28 -30.47
CA MET A 1 -25.98 -7.80 -29.15
C MET A 1 -27.08 -7.96 -28.11
N SER A 2 -26.88 -8.74 -27.05
CA SER A 2 -27.80 -8.77 -25.91
C SER A 2 -27.71 -7.45 -25.14
N LYS A 3 -28.84 -6.83 -24.83
CA LYS A 3 -28.85 -5.57 -24.09
C LYS A 3 -28.55 -5.86 -22.61
N LEU A 4 -27.69 -5.07 -21.96
CA LEU A 4 -27.27 -5.31 -20.56
C LEU A 4 -28.46 -5.49 -19.59
N TYR A 5 -29.55 -4.77 -19.83
CA TYR A 5 -30.76 -4.83 -19.00
C TYR A 5 -31.64 -6.06 -19.23
N THR A 6 -31.33 -6.95 -20.19
CA THR A 6 -32.05 -8.21 -20.41
C THR A 6 -31.32 -9.40 -19.80
N LEU A 7 -30.12 -9.19 -19.25
CA LEU A 7 -29.36 -10.26 -18.61
C LEU A 7 -30.01 -10.71 -17.28
N PRO A 8 -29.80 -11.96 -16.86
CA PRO A 8 -30.14 -12.41 -15.51
C PRO A 8 -29.46 -11.55 -14.44
N THR A 9 -30.11 -11.40 -13.29
CA THR A 9 -29.64 -10.52 -12.20
C THR A 9 -28.26 -10.94 -11.70
N GLU A 10 -27.99 -12.24 -11.66
CA GLU A 10 -26.72 -12.84 -11.25
C GLU A 10 -25.56 -12.39 -12.16
N ILE A 11 -25.80 -12.37 -13.47
CA ILE A 11 -24.82 -11.92 -14.47
C ILE A 11 -24.59 -10.42 -14.35
N VAL A 12 -25.66 -9.65 -14.14
CA VAL A 12 -25.56 -8.19 -13.92
C VAL A 12 -24.72 -7.88 -12.68
N ILE A 13 -24.93 -8.61 -11.58
CA ILE A 13 -24.14 -8.47 -10.35
C ILE A 13 -22.68 -8.86 -10.60
N TYR A 14 -22.42 -9.94 -11.35
CA TYR A 14 -21.07 -10.37 -11.70
C TYR A 14 -20.31 -9.31 -12.51
N ILE A 15 -20.97 -8.66 -13.47
CA ILE A 15 -20.42 -7.54 -14.24
C ILE A 15 -20.19 -6.35 -13.31
N TYR A 16 -21.19 -6.00 -12.49
CA TYR A 16 -21.14 -4.84 -11.59
C TYR A 16 -19.92 -4.87 -10.68
N LYS A 17 -19.62 -6.02 -10.06
CA LYS A 17 -18.45 -6.20 -9.18
C LYS A 17 -17.15 -5.76 -9.83
N ARG A 18 -17.01 -5.85 -11.15
CA ARG A 18 -15.79 -5.55 -11.92
C ARG A 18 -15.72 -4.11 -12.43
N VAL A 19 -16.77 -3.32 -12.24
CA VAL A 19 -16.84 -1.96 -12.75
C VAL A 19 -16.21 -1.02 -11.73
N ARG A 20 -15.23 -0.23 -12.17
CA ARG A 20 -14.51 0.75 -11.34
C ARG A 20 -15.42 1.87 -10.80
N TYR A 21 -16.36 2.35 -11.62
CA TYR A 21 -17.27 3.45 -11.29
C TYR A 21 -18.74 3.02 -11.42
N PRO A 22 -19.27 2.28 -10.44
CA PRO A 22 -20.62 1.69 -10.50
C PRO A 22 -21.75 2.72 -10.62
N ILE A 23 -21.53 3.95 -10.13
CA ILE A 23 -22.55 5.00 -10.11
C ILE A 23 -23.05 5.37 -11.51
N ASN A 24 -22.17 5.30 -12.52
CA ASN A 24 -22.54 5.60 -13.90
C ASN A 24 -23.53 4.56 -14.43
N LEU A 25 -23.30 3.27 -14.16
CA LEU A 25 -24.20 2.19 -14.55
C LEU A 25 -25.53 2.24 -13.80
N MET A 26 -25.50 2.64 -12.52
CA MET A 26 -26.70 2.82 -11.71
C MET A 26 -27.65 3.86 -12.32
N ARG A 27 -27.10 4.90 -12.96
CA ARG A 27 -27.88 5.98 -13.58
C ARG A 27 -28.46 5.63 -14.95
N CYS A 28 -28.01 4.53 -15.57
CA CYS A 28 -28.45 4.15 -16.92
C CYS A 28 -29.91 3.69 -16.97
N CYS A 29 -30.39 2.91 -15.98
CA CYS A 29 -31.80 2.50 -15.95
C CYS A 29 -32.28 2.10 -14.54
N ARG A 30 -33.60 2.15 -14.34
CA ARG A 30 -34.25 1.87 -13.04
C ARG A 30 -33.98 0.45 -12.52
N ARG A 31 -33.93 -0.56 -13.39
CA ARG A 31 -33.64 -1.95 -13.00
C ARG A 31 -32.25 -2.07 -12.36
N LEU A 32 -31.22 -1.51 -13.02
CA LEU A 32 -29.86 -1.50 -12.49
C LEU A 32 -29.77 -0.68 -11.21
N ALA A 33 -30.48 0.46 -11.14
CA ALA A 33 -30.54 1.27 -9.94
C ALA A 33 -31.07 0.52 -8.72
N ILE A 34 -32.08 -0.33 -8.89
CA ILE A 34 -32.63 -1.15 -7.80
C ILE A 34 -31.60 -2.20 -7.36
N ILE A 35 -31.02 -2.93 -8.30
CA ILE A 35 -30.03 -3.99 -8.00
C ILE A 35 -28.80 -3.41 -7.28
N PHE A 36 -28.27 -2.27 -7.74
CA PHE A 36 -27.03 -1.72 -7.20
C PHE A 36 -27.21 -0.90 -5.91
N LYS A 37 -28.46 -0.62 -5.52
CA LYS A 37 -28.79 -0.08 -4.20
C LYS A 37 -28.91 -1.15 -3.13
N ASP A 38 -29.02 -2.42 -3.51
CA ASP A 38 -29.07 -3.54 -2.59
C ASP A 38 -27.78 -3.59 -1.72
N PRO A 39 -27.90 -3.61 -0.37
CA PRO A 39 -26.76 -3.66 0.52
C PRO A 39 -25.81 -4.85 0.28
N GLN A 40 -26.34 -6.02 -0.07
CA GLN A 40 -25.55 -7.22 -0.36
C GLN A 40 -24.72 -7.04 -1.63
N VAL A 41 -25.28 -6.36 -2.64
CA VAL A 41 -24.57 -6.09 -3.90
C VAL A 41 -23.49 -5.02 -3.70
N LYS A 42 -23.79 -3.97 -2.91
CA LYS A 42 -22.79 -2.96 -2.52
C LYS A 42 -21.63 -3.58 -1.74
N ALA A 43 -21.94 -4.41 -0.74
CA ALA A 43 -20.95 -5.13 0.05
C ALA A 43 -20.06 -6.03 -0.83
N ALA A 44 -20.68 -6.79 -1.73
CA ALA A 44 -19.94 -7.67 -2.61
C ALA A 44 -19.06 -6.92 -3.63
N TRP A 45 -19.48 -5.71 -4.04
CA TRP A 45 -18.66 -4.84 -4.90
C TRP A 45 -17.46 -4.27 -4.15
N ILE A 46 -17.64 -3.71 -2.94
CA ILE A 46 -16.53 -3.11 -2.19
C ILE A 46 -15.49 -4.16 -1.78
N ILE A 47 -15.94 -5.36 -1.41
CA ILE A 47 -15.06 -6.50 -1.12
C ILE A 47 -14.28 -6.92 -2.37
N TYR A 48 -14.94 -6.99 -3.53
CA TYR A 48 -14.25 -7.34 -4.78
C TYR A 48 -13.22 -6.29 -5.19
N GLN A 49 -13.50 -5.00 -5.01
CA GLN A 49 -12.63 -3.92 -5.46
C GLN A 49 -11.43 -3.68 -4.54
N PHE A 50 -11.58 -3.91 -3.24
CA PHE A 50 -10.60 -3.50 -2.23
C PHE A 50 -10.17 -4.63 -1.27
N GLY A 51 -10.60 -5.86 -1.53
CA GLY A 51 -10.32 -7.00 -0.67
C GLY A 51 -11.11 -6.96 0.64
N VAL A 52 -11.17 -8.11 1.33
CA VAL A 52 -11.86 -8.23 2.63
C VAL A 52 -11.17 -7.43 3.73
N ALA A 53 -9.86 -7.21 3.60
CA ALA A 53 -9.02 -6.52 4.57
C ALA A 53 -9.31 -5.02 4.70
N HIS A 54 -9.51 -4.33 3.58
CA HIS A 54 -9.65 -2.87 3.55
C HIS A 54 -11.03 -2.38 3.11
N CYS A 55 -11.97 -3.28 2.79
CA CYS A 55 -13.31 -2.92 2.34
C CYS A 55 -14.03 -1.93 3.28
N LEU A 56 -13.94 -2.09 4.60
CA LEU A 56 -14.56 -1.17 5.57
C LEU A 56 -13.92 0.22 5.54
N PHE A 57 -12.60 0.30 5.40
CA PHE A 57 -11.89 1.57 5.24
C PHE A 57 -12.37 2.33 4.00
N TYR A 58 -12.42 1.66 2.85
CA TYR A 58 -12.89 2.30 1.62
C TYR A 58 -14.39 2.61 1.64
N ALA A 59 -15.21 1.77 2.29
CA ALA A 59 -16.64 2.05 2.45
C ALA A 59 -16.89 3.33 3.24
N VAL A 60 -16.14 3.57 4.32
CA VAL A 60 -16.21 4.83 5.08
C VAL A 60 -15.74 6.00 4.23
N LYS A 61 -14.64 5.85 3.46
CA LYS A 61 -14.15 6.92 2.56
C LYS A 61 -15.12 7.28 1.44
N LEU A 62 -15.91 6.33 0.94
CA LEU A 62 -16.98 6.61 -0.03
C LEU A 62 -18.13 7.41 0.60
N GLY A 63 -18.20 7.46 1.92
CA GLY A 63 -19.07 8.35 2.67
C GLY A 63 -20.51 7.85 2.83
N PRO A 64 -21.38 8.71 3.40
CA PRO A 64 -22.73 8.33 3.85
C PRO A 64 -23.68 7.96 2.71
N SER A 65 -23.41 8.36 1.47
CA SER A 65 -24.20 7.96 0.30
C SER A 65 -24.00 6.49 -0.08
N PHE A 66 -22.84 5.92 0.29
CA PHE A 66 -22.51 4.54 0.05
C PHE A 66 -22.83 3.67 1.27
N LEU A 67 -22.31 4.06 2.44
CA LEU A 67 -22.29 3.25 3.66
C LEU A 67 -23.38 3.66 4.66
N ASP A 68 -24.35 2.77 4.81
CA ASP A 68 -25.34 2.77 5.90
C ASP A 68 -25.15 1.51 6.78
N VAL A 69 -25.99 1.34 7.81
CA VAL A 69 -25.92 0.19 8.73
C VAL A 69 -26.13 -1.13 8.00
N SER A 70 -27.06 -1.18 7.04
CA SER A 70 -27.37 -2.39 6.28
C SER A 70 -26.19 -2.82 5.41
N VAL A 71 -25.50 -1.85 4.79
CA VAL A 71 -24.28 -2.09 4.01
C VAL A 71 -23.14 -2.53 4.92
N ALA A 72 -22.94 -1.87 6.06
CA ALA A 72 -21.91 -2.26 7.04
C ALA A 72 -22.12 -3.70 7.55
N GLN A 73 -23.36 -4.05 7.88
CA GLN A 73 -23.75 -5.40 8.28
C GLN A 73 -23.51 -6.41 7.15
N ALA A 74 -23.88 -6.07 5.91
CA ALA A 74 -23.66 -6.94 4.76
C ALA A 74 -22.15 -7.16 4.48
N ILE A 75 -21.31 -6.13 4.65
CA ILE A 75 -19.84 -6.26 4.52
C ILE A 75 -19.31 -7.27 5.53
N ILE A 76 -19.65 -7.11 6.82
CA ILE A 76 -19.19 -8.03 7.88
C ILE A 76 -19.71 -9.45 7.64
N ALA A 77 -20.99 -9.60 7.28
CA ALA A 77 -21.60 -10.90 7.00
C ALA A 77 -20.96 -11.62 5.79
N GLN A 78 -20.43 -10.88 4.82
CA GLN A 78 -19.71 -11.42 3.67
C GLN A 78 -18.20 -11.59 3.90
N GLY A 79 -17.73 -11.45 5.15
CA GLY A 79 -16.33 -11.71 5.52
C GLY A 79 -15.41 -10.49 5.51
N GLY A 80 -15.95 -9.27 5.36
CA GLY A 80 -15.18 -8.05 5.56
C GLY A 80 -14.62 -7.97 6.98
N ILE A 81 -13.33 -7.67 7.10
CA ILE A 81 -12.60 -7.80 8.36
C ILE A 81 -12.77 -6.55 9.21
N LEU A 82 -13.44 -6.69 10.35
CA LEU A 82 -13.50 -5.67 11.39
C LEU A 82 -12.31 -5.84 12.35
N SER A 83 -11.19 -5.17 12.05
CA SER A 83 -9.99 -5.24 12.90
C SER A 83 -10.04 -4.28 14.08
N ARG A 84 -9.35 -4.64 15.18
CA ARG A 84 -9.21 -3.75 16.34
C ARG A 84 -8.51 -2.45 15.96
N TYR A 85 -7.44 -2.55 15.17
CA TYR A 85 -6.71 -1.37 14.69
C TYR A 85 -7.56 -0.45 13.83
N PHE A 86 -8.37 -0.99 12.91
CA PHE A 86 -9.31 -0.16 12.13
C PHE A 86 -10.22 0.65 13.06
N MET A 87 -10.74 0.05 14.13
CA MET A 87 -11.58 0.75 15.10
C MET A 87 -10.84 1.81 15.92
N GLN A 88 -9.60 1.55 16.33
CA GLN A 88 -8.73 2.57 16.96
C GLN A 88 -8.57 3.78 16.03
N ARG A 89 -8.28 3.53 14.74
CA ARG A 89 -8.08 4.59 13.73
C ARG A 89 -9.37 5.32 13.39
N LEU A 90 -10.48 4.59 13.28
CA LEU A 90 -11.80 5.16 13.04
C LEU A 90 -12.20 6.09 14.19
N HIS A 91 -12.01 5.64 15.44
CA HIS A 91 -12.34 6.43 16.63
C HIS A 91 -11.55 7.74 16.71
N MET A 92 -10.29 7.76 16.29
CA MET A 92 -9.47 8.98 16.25
C MET A 92 -9.94 10.00 15.20
N ASN A 93 -10.59 9.56 14.13
CA ASN A 93 -10.93 10.39 12.96
C ASN A 93 -12.45 10.61 12.81
N PHE A 94 -13.26 10.08 13.71
CA PHE A 94 -14.71 10.19 13.70
C PHE A 94 -15.19 11.51 14.31
N GLY A 95 -16.25 12.07 13.72
CA GLY A 95 -16.99 13.20 14.25
C GLY A 95 -16.90 14.43 13.34
N PRO A 96 -17.97 15.23 13.26
CA PRO A 96 -17.96 16.46 12.50
C PRO A 96 -17.03 17.47 13.16
N TYR A 97 -16.45 18.34 12.34
CA TYR A 97 -15.75 19.51 12.82
C TYR A 97 -16.74 20.64 13.01
N ASP A 98 -16.44 21.54 13.95
CA ASP A 98 -17.14 22.80 14.09
C ASP A 98 -16.63 23.77 13.01
N ASP A 99 -17.39 23.89 11.92
CA ASP A 99 -17.07 24.77 10.79
C ASP A 99 -16.84 26.21 11.25
N LYS A 100 -17.59 26.69 12.25
CA LYS A 100 -17.44 28.04 12.80
C LYS A 100 -16.11 28.20 13.53
N LEU A 101 -15.67 27.17 14.25
CA LEU A 101 -14.36 27.17 14.89
C LEU A 101 -13.22 27.13 13.84
N ILE A 102 -13.39 26.38 12.76
CA ILE A 102 -12.43 26.36 11.64
C ILE A 102 -12.33 27.76 11.02
N GLU A 103 -13.46 28.39 10.72
CA GLU A 103 -13.53 29.75 10.18
C GLU A 103 -12.84 30.76 11.11
N LEU A 104 -13.14 30.71 12.41
CA LEU A 104 -12.53 31.61 13.40
C LEU A 104 -11.01 31.38 13.54
N LYS A 105 -10.54 30.13 13.51
CA LYS A 105 -9.10 29.81 13.51
C LYS A 105 -8.40 30.36 12.28
N ALA A 106 -9.02 30.21 11.11
CA ALA A 106 -8.51 30.77 9.86
C ALA A 106 -8.46 32.30 9.90
N ALA A 107 -9.50 32.96 10.41
CA ALA A 107 -9.58 34.41 10.52
C ALA A 107 -8.55 35.03 11.48
N HIS A 108 -8.16 34.32 12.54
CA HIS A 108 -7.17 34.79 13.52
C HIS A 108 -5.73 34.32 13.22
N GLY A 109 -5.49 33.68 12.07
CA GLY A 109 -4.16 33.16 11.71
C GLY A 109 -3.66 32.01 12.61
N ILE A 110 -4.52 31.47 13.47
CA ILE A 110 -4.21 30.35 14.36
C ILE A 110 -4.38 29.06 13.55
N GLY A 111 -3.30 28.61 12.90
CA GLY A 111 -3.29 27.37 12.10
C GLY A 111 -2.79 27.50 10.66
N LEU A 112 -2.03 28.54 10.33
CA LEU A 112 -1.45 28.73 8.99
C LEU A 112 -0.34 27.72 8.70
N SER A 113 -0.72 26.57 8.15
CA SER A 113 -0.02 26.01 6.98
C SER A 113 -0.91 26.25 5.77
N GLN A 114 -0.59 27.29 5.01
CA GLN A 114 -1.30 27.75 3.82
C GLN A 114 -1.30 26.64 2.76
N SER A 115 -2.50 26.16 2.35
CA SER A 115 -2.85 25.37 1.13
C SER A 115 -3.78 24.15 1.36
N GLN A 116 -4.72 24.17 2.33
CA GLN A 116 -5.60 23.00 2.55
C GLN A 116 -7.03 23.37 3.00
N ASN A 117 -7.81 24.01 2.13
CA ASN A 117 -9.22 24.30 2.42
C ASN A 117 -10.18 23.11 2.16
N SER A 118 -9.65 21.91 1.84
CA SER A 118 -10.41 20.66 1.77
C SER A 118 -9.66 19.42 2.29
N GLN A 119 -8.34 19.51 2.54
CA GLN A 119 -7.48 18.37 2.92
C GLN A 119 -7.31 18.19 4.44
N ASN A 120 -7.86 19.10 5.25
CA ASN A 120 -7.74 19.07 6.71
C ASN A 120 -8.85 18.30 7.43
N ILE A 121 -9.85 17.80 6.69
CA ILE A 121 -10.98 17.06 7.25
C ILE A 121 -10.60 15.57 7.32
N PRO A 122 -10.61 14.94 8.51
CA PRO A 122 -10.35 13.52 8.64
C PRO A 122 -11.28 12.66 7.79
N TRP A 123 -10.73 11.59 7.23
CA TRP A 123 -11.38 10.67 6.29
C TRP A 123 -12.67 10.01 6.80
N ALA A 124 -12.91 10.02 8.11
CA ALA A 124 -14.08 9.43 8.75
C ALA A 124 -15.01 10.45 9.44
N SER A 125 -14.74 11.74 9.29
CA SER A 125 -15.49 12.83 9.95
C SER A 125 -16.97 12.88 9.55
N ASN A 126 -17.28 12.53 8.29
CA ASN A 126 -18.63 12.52 7.72
C ASN A 126 -19.38 11.20 7.93
N LEU A 127 -18.79 10.24 8.67
CA LEU A 127 -19.44 8.96 8.93
C LEU A 127 -20.69 9.19 9.80
N PRO A 128 -21.87 8.67 9.43
CA PRO A 128 -23.06 8.80 10.27
C PRO A 128 -22.86 8.15 11.63
N ILE A 129 -23.27 8.83 12.70
CA ILE A 129 -23.15 8.33 14.09
C ILE A 129 -23.78 6.95 14.28
N ILE A 130 -24.88 6.66 13.57
CA ILE A 130 -25.55 5.36 13.66
C ILE A 130 -24.69 4.23 13.08
N VAL A 131 -23.94 4.49 12.01
CA VAL A 131 -22.99 3.53 11.43
C VAL A 131 -21.79 3.34 12.36
N TYR A 132 -21.22 4.43 12.87
CA TYR A 132 -20.14 4.37 13.85
C TYR A 132 -20.56 3.56 15.09
N THR A 133 -21.75 3.82 15.62
CA THR A 133 -22.29 3.11 16.79
C THR A 133 -22.48 1.62 16.51
N PHE A 134 -22.96 1.26 15.32
CA PHE A 134 -23.07 -0.13 14.89
C PHE A 134 -21.69 -0.82 14.87
N LEU A 135 -20.71 -0.24 14.19
CA LEU A 135 -19.35 -0.79 14.11
C LEU A 135 -18.70 -0.91 15.49
N LEU A 136 -18.89 0.09 16.36
CA LEU A 136 -18.39 0.07 17.73
C LEU A 136 -19.03 -1.04 18.56
N LYS A 137 -20.34 -1.28 18.43
CA LYS A 137 -21.03 -2.38 19.11
C LYS A 137 -20.52 -3.74 18.64
N GLU A 138 -20.37 -3.92 17.33
CA GLU A 138 -19.80 -5.16 16.78
C GLU A 138 -18.36 -5.39 17.25
N ALA A 139 -17.52 -4.35 17.22
CA ALA A 139 -16.16 -4.43 17.71
C ALA A 139 -16.10 -4.74 19.23
N SER A 140 -16.97 -4.12 20.02
CA SER A 140 -17.07 -4.39 21.46
C SER A 140 -17.54 -5.83 21.73
N ARG A 141 -18.41 -6.39 20.88
CA ARG A 141 -18.85 -7.79 20.98
C ARG A 141 -17.71 -8.76 20.66
N ILE A 142 -16.85 -8.43 19.69
CA ILE A 142 -15.73 -9.29 19.26
C ILE A 142 -14.56 -9.22 20.24
N PHE A 143 -14.15 -8.01 20.63
CA PHE A 143 -12.92 -7.78 21.39
C PHE A 143 -13.16 -7.55 22.89
N GLY A 144 -14.39 -7.26 23.30
CA GLY A 144 -14.74 -7.03 24.71
C GLY A 144 -13.85 -5.97 25.36
N PRO A 145 -13.26 -6.25 26.53
CA PRO A 145 -12.38 -5.31 27.23
C PRO A 145 -11.08 -5.01 26.46
N ASP A 146 -10.66 -5.89 25.56
CA ASP A 146 -9.40 -5.76 24.81
C ASP A 146 -9.51 -4.85 23.58
N LEU A 147 -10.67 -4.20 23.35
CA LEU A 147 -10.88 -3.28 22.22
C LEU A 147 -9.92 -2.09 22.24
N CYS A 148 -9.60 -1.56 23.42
CA CYS A 148 -8.60 -0.51 23.63
C CYS A 148 -8.64 0.62 22.57
N LEU A 149 -9.75 1.40 22.48
CA LEU A 149 -9.93 2.42 21.43
C LEU A 149 -8.89 3.54 21.40
N LYS A 150 -8.24 3.83 22.54
CA LYS A 150 -7.12 4.79 22.63
C LYS A 150 -5.75 4.12 22.43
N GLY A 151 -5.73 2.82 22.13
CA GLY A 151 -4.53 2.05 21.83
C GLY A 151 -4.03 2.30 20.41
N ASN A 152 -2.90 1.65 20.10
CA ASN A 152 -2.27 1.71 18.79
C ASN A 152 -1.59 0.38 18.49
N ASP A 153 -2.27 -0.49 17.74
CA ASP A 153 -1.77 -1.83 17.42
C ASP A 153 -0.51 -1.82 16.55
N ILE A 154 -0.32 -0.84 15.65
CA ILE A 154 0.95 -0.75 14.93
C ILE A 154 2.11 -0.34 15.85
N GLY A 155 1.81 0.45 16.88
CA GLY A 155 2.73 0.73 17.98
C GLY A 155 3.09 -0.52 18.78
N LEU A 156 2.12 -1.39 19.08
CA LEU A 156 2.40 -2.68 19.72
C LEU A 156 3.29 -3.56 18.85
N LEU A 157 2.99 -3.65 17.54
CA LEU A 157 3.83 -4.39 16.60
C LEU A 157 5.26 -3.85 16.60
N HIS A 158 5.45 -2.52 16.61
CA HIS A 158 6.77 -1.89 16.68
C HIS A 158 7.59 -2.37 17.87
N PHE A 159 6.99 -2.46 19.06
CA PHE A 159 7.71 -2.95 20.24
C PHE A 159 7.95 -4.46 20.17
N TYR A 160 6.95 -5.25 19.75
CA TYR A 160 7.09 -6.70 19.65
C TYR A 160 8.12 -7.14 18.59
N SER A 161 8.26 -6.39 17.49
CA SER A 161 9.24 -6.68 16.43
C SER A 161 10.64 -6.10 16.68
N GLY A 162 10.87 -5.50 17.85
CA GLY A 162 12.17 -4.92 18.21
C GLY A 162 12.50 -3.62 17.50
N GLY A 163 11.49 -2.83 17.13
CA GLY A 163 11.62 -1.56 16.44
C GLY A 163 12.53 -0.52 17.13
N PRO A 164 12.49 -0.35 18.46
CA PRO A 164 13.42 0.53 19.18
C PRO A 164 14.88 0.04 19.22
N HIS A 165 15.14 -1.22 18.85
CA HIS A 165 16.46 -1.84 18.92
C HIS A 165 17.19 -1.77 17.57
N SER A 166 18.52 -1.95 17.58
CA SER A 166 19.28 -2.09 16.34
C SER A 166 18.82 -3.33 15.56
N ILE A 167 19.09 -3.33 14.26
CA ILE A 167 18.64 -4.41 13.36
C ILE A 167 19.17 -5.78 13.80
N ASP A 168 20.36 -5.84 14.42
CA ASP A 168 20.99 -7.08 14.87
C ASP A 168 20.24 -7.74 16.05
N TYR A 169 19.62 -6.95 16.92
CA TYR A 169 18.87 -7.47 18.08
C TYR A 169 17.39 -7.71 17.76
N ALA A 170 16.86 -7.06 16.74
CA ALA A 170 15.44 -7.14 16.40
C ALA A 170 14.93 -8.57 16.13
N PRO A 171 15.67 -9.49 15.45
CA PRO A 171 15.27 -10.89 15.30
C PRO A 171 15.03 -11.62 16.63
N LEU A 172 15.88 -11.38 17.63
CA LEU A 172 15.75 -12.02 18.95
C LEU A 172 14.51 -11.52 19.70
N ILE A 173 14.25 -10.22 19.64
CA ILE A 173 13.06 -9.60 20.27
C ILE A 173 11.78 -10.08 19.58
N LEU A 174 11.78 -10.13 18.24
CA LEU A 174 10.65 -10.63 17.46
C LEU A 174 10.36 -12.10 17.81
N ALA A 175 11.39 -12.95 17.84
CA ALA A 175 11.24 -14.36 18.20
C ALA A 175 10.67 -14.53 19.63
N LYS A 176 11.16 -13.76 20.60
CA LYS A 176 10.67 -13.77 21.98
C LYS A 176 9.20 -13.36 22.10
N ASN A 177 8.73 -12.46 21.24
CA ASN A 177 7.36 -11.94 21.27
C ASN A 177 6.44 -12.57 20.21
N MET A 178 6.85 -13.67 19.59
CA MET A 178 6.10 -14.26 18.46
C MET A 178 4.65 -14.59 18.82
N ASP A 179 4.38 -15.10 20.01
CA ASP A 179 3.01 -15.41 20.43
C ASP A 179 2.15 -14.15 20.58
N ASN A 180 2.73 -13.05 21.07
CA ASN A 180 2.03 -11.76 21.12
C ASN A 180 1.77 -11.18 19.73
N ILE A 181 2.68 -11.38 18.78
CA ILE A 181 2.50 -10.98 17.38
C ILE A 181 1.40 -11.82 16.72
N LYS A 182 1.40 -13.14 16.95
CA LYS A 182 0.32 -14.04 16.50
C LYS A 182 -1.01 -13.63 17.08
N ASP A 183 -1.10 -13.32 18.37
CA ASP A 183 -2.35 -12.85 18.98
C ASP A 183 -2.80 -11.51 18.35
N LEU A 184 -1.86 -10.58 18.14
CA LEU A 184 -2.12 -9.30 17.47
C LEU A 184 -2.73 -9.49 16.07
N ILE A 185 -2.15 -10.35 15.25
CA ILE A 185 -2.62 -10.56 13.87
C ILE A 185 -3.85 -11.48 13.84
N LEU A 186 -3.80 -12.64 14.48
CA LEU A 186 -4.84 -13.67 14.34
C LEU A 186 -6.09 -13.38 15.17
N ARG A 187 -5.93 -12.97 16.44
CA ARG A 187 -7.05 -12.71 17.35
C ARG A 187 -7.60 -11.30 17.16
N PHE A 188 -6.72 -10.30 17.15
CA PHE A 188 -7.13 -8.88 16.99
C PHE A 188 -7.30 -8.44 15.53
N LYS A 189 -7.05 -9.36 14.58
CA LYS A 189 -7.18 -9.15 13.14
C LYS A 189 -6.35 -7.95 12.66
N PHE A 190 -5.19 -7.70 13.28
CA PHE A 190 -4.37 -6.52 12.99
C PHE A 190 -4.03 -6.46 11.50
N ILE A 191 -4.50 -5.41 10.84
CA ILE A 191 -4.21 -5.08 9.44
C ILE A 191 -3.90 -3.59 9.40
N PRO A 192 -2.76 -3.15 8.83
CA PRO A 192 -2.53 -1.73 8.59
C PRO A 192 -3.59 -1.15 7.67
N LEU A 193 -3.88 0.14 7.83
CA LEU A 193 -4.64 0.85 6.80
C LEU A 193 -3.85 0.86 5.48
N PRO A 194 -4.53 0.89 4.33
CA PRO A 194 -3.85 0.72 3.05
C PRO A 194 -2.84 1.85 2.80
N PRO A 195 -1.70 1.56 2.15
CA PRO A 195 -0.75 2.59 1.75
C PRO A 195 -1.38 3.57 0.75
N ARG A 196 -0.81 4.76 0.61
CA ARG A 196 -1.19 5.66 -0.49
C ARG A 196 -0.72 5.09 -1.81
N LYS A 197 -1.64 4.93 -2.77
CA LYS A 197 -1.25 4.66 -4.15
C LYS A 197 -0.58 5.90 -4.72
N LEU A 198 0.64 5.75 -5.23
CA LEU A 198 1.44 6.83 -5.80
C LEU A 198 0.77 7.50 -7.03
N ASP A 199 -0.21 6.82 -7.65
CA ASP A 199 -0.69 7.15 -8.99
C ASP A 199 -1.76 8.26 -9.08
N ILE A 200 -2.13 8.97 -8.00
CA ILE A 200 -3.23 9.97 -8.05
C ILE A 200 -2.88 11.36 -7.46
N GLN A 201 -1.73 11.53 -6.79
CA GLN A 201 -1.43 12.81 -6.11
C GLN A 201 -0.26 13.62 -6.69
N GLN A 202 0.46 13.10 -7.69
CA GLN A 202 1.55 13.85 -8.32
C GLN A 202 1.13 14.72 -9.51
N GLU A 203 -0.12 14.65 -9.97
CA GLU A 203 -0.57 15.56 -11.05
C GLU A 203 -0.64 17.03 -10.62
N ASN A 204 -0.63 17.35 -9.31
CA ASN A 204 -0.74 18.73 -8.84
C ASN A 204 0.47 19.26 -8.05
N ASN A 205 1.44 18.42 -7.67
CA ASN A 205 2.61 18.86 -6.92
C ASN A 205 3.89 18.45 -7.64
N ASN A 206 4.23 19.19 -8.69
CA ASN A 206 5.63 19.42 -9.02
C ASN A 206 6.26 20.19 -7.86
N GLN A 207 6.70 19.48 -6.82
CA GLN A 207 7.56 20.06 -5.81
C GLN A 207 8.54 19.01 -5.31
N ASP A 208 9.73 19.11 -5.90
CA ASP A 208 11.04 18.89 -5.30
C ASP A 208 11.32 17.53 -4.65
N ASN A 209 12.05 16.73 -5.43
CA ASN A 209 12.88 15.61 -4.96
C ASN A 209 14.07 16.04 -4.07
N ASN A 210 13.97 17.17 -3.37
CA ASN A 210 14.95 17.61 -2.37
C ASN A 210 14.23 18.22 -1.16
N THR A 211 14.14 17.43 -0.08
CA THR A 211 14.06 17.90 1.32
C THR A 211 13.20 19.13 1.64
N SER A 212 11.94 18.89 2.04
CA SER A 212 11.17 19.76 2.96
C SER A 212 10.28 18.90 3.89
N SER A 213 10.85 18.12 4.80
CA SER A 213 11.05 18.48 6.22
C SER A 213 9.79 18.89 7.02
N THR A 214 8.58 18.65 6.53
CA THR A 214 7.43 18.52 7.44
C THR A 214 7.24 17.02 7.77
N PRO A 215 7.37 16.61 9.04
CA PRO A 215 6.99 15.27 9.44
C PRO A 215 5.54 15.06 9.03
N GLU A 216 5.29 14.03 8.23
CA GLU A 216 3.93 13.66 7.89
C GLU A 216 3.13 13.43 9.17
N GLU A 217 2.00 14.12 9.32
CA GLU A 217 1.16 14.05 10.52
C GLU A 217 0.72 12.61 10.76
N TYR A 218 0.76 12.17 12.02
CA TYR A 218 0.26 10.85 12.43
C TYR A 218 -0.77 11.02 13.55
N PRO A 219 -2.03 10.60 13.36
CA PRO A 219 -2.62 9.99 12.17
C PRO A 219 -2.57 10.85 10.91
N SER A 220 -2.54 10.19 9.76
CA SER A 220 -2.81 10.88 8.50
C SER A 220 -4.30 11.24 8.41
N LYS A 221 -4.59 12.44 7.91
CA LYS A 221 -5.99 12.91 7.77
C LYS A 221 -6.76 12.16 6.70
N ASP A 222 -6.08 11.70 5.65
CA ASP A 222 -6.67 10.90 4.58
C ASP A 222 -6.86 9.42 4.94
N GLY A 223 -6.39 9.03 6.13
CA GLY A 223 -6.54 7.71 6.74
C GLY A 223 -5.56 6.65 6.22
N HIS A 224 -4.78 6.92 5.18
CA HIS A 224 -3.80 5.96 4.67
C HIS A 224 -2.60 5.84 5.60
N GLU A 225 -1.99 4.66 5.71
CA GLU A 225 -0.78 4.56 6.51
C GLU A 225 0.36 5.40 5.93
N ASN A 226 1.06 6.09 6.83
CA ASN A 226 2.21 6.88 6.45
C ASN A 226 3.46 5.99 6.29
N ARG A 227 4.47 6.52 5.60
CA ARG A 227 5.69 5.76 5.30
C ARG A 227 6.40 5.25 6.56
N ARG A 228 6.40 6.05 7.64
CA ARG A 228 7.03 5.67 8.92
C ARG A 228 6.36 4.43 9.54
N GLN A 229 5.04 4.40 9.52
CA GLN A 229 4.25 3.28 10.00
C GLN A 229 4.43 2.03 9.12
N LEU A 230 4.37 2.19 7.80
CA LEU A 230 4.61 1.07 6.87
C LEU A 230 5.98 0.42 7.09
N ASN A 231 7.02 1.23 7.36
CA ASN A 231 8.37 0.72 7.63
C ASN A 231 8.43 -0.23 8.84
N ILE A 232 7.53 -0.10 9.83
CA ILE A 232 7.46 -1.02 10.98
C ILE A 232 7.07 -2.42 10.52
N ILE A 233 6.09 -2.50 9.63
CA ILE A 233 5.54 -3.75 9.09
C ILE A 233 6.54 -4.37 8.13
N VAL A 234 7.09 -3.55 7.24
CA VAL A 234 8.14 -3.93 6.28
C VAL A 234 9.34 -4.50 7.01
N ARG A 235 9.85 -3.83 8.05
CA ARG A 235 10.97 -4.34 8.86
C ARG A 235 10.64 -5.67 9.51
N SER A 236 9.43 -5.85 10.02
CA SER A 236 9.00 -7.11 10.63
C SER A 236 9.00 -8.26 9.61
N ILE A 237 8.53 -8.02 8.38
CA ILE A 237 8.54 -8.98 7.27
C ILE A 237 9.98 -9.30 6.84
N VAL A 238 10.84 -8.28 6.70
CA VAL A 238 12.24 -8.50 6.33
C VAL A 238 12.97 -9.27 7.42
N ILE A 239 12.67 -9.09 8.70
CA ILE A 239 13.29 -9.89 9.76
C ILE A 239 12.76 -11.32 9.76
N TYR A 240 11.45 -11.51 9.63
CA TYR A 240 10.80 -12.81 9.70
C TYR A 240 9.70 -12.93 8.63
N LYS A 241 10.08 -13.45 7.48
CA LYS A 241 9.24 -13.46 6.25
C LYS A 241 7.92 -14.20 6.43
N ASP A 242 7.90 -15.26 7.22
CA ASP A 242 6.72 -16.12 7.41
C ASP A 242 5.60 -15.44 8.21
N ILE A 243 5.86 -14.27 8.82
CA ILE A 243 4.81 -13.44 9.43
C ILE A 243 3.70 -13.08 8.42
N VAL A 244 4.02 -13.01 7.13
CA VAL A 244 3.07 -12.76 6.04
C VAL A 244 1.95 -13.80 6.04
N ASN A 245 2.25 -15.04 6.39
CA ASN A 245 1.25 -16.10 6.41
C ASN A 245 0.17 -15.86 7.48
N LEU A 246 0.49 -15.17 8.57
CA LEU A 246 -0.50 -14.80 9.59
C LEU A 246 -1.52 -13.79 9.04
N TRP A 247 -1.09 -12.84 8.21
CA TRP A 247 -2.00 -11.89 7.55
C TRP A 247 -2.85 -12.57 6.48
N LYS A 248 -2.26 -13.49 5.71
CA LYS A 248 -3.01 -14.28 4.74
C LYS A 248 -4.06 -15.16 5.40
N GLU A 249 -3.74 -15.76 6.55
CA GLU A 249 -4.65 -16.61 7.32
C GLU A 249 -5.93 -15.86 7.74
N ILE A 250 -5.82 -14.57 8.07
CA ILE A 250 -6.99 -13.76 8.40
C ILE A 250 -7.71 -13.18 7.17
N GLY A 251 -7.18 -13.37 5.96
CA GLY A 251 -7.79 -12.94 4.70
C GLY A 251 -7.15 -11.70 4.04
N TYR A 252 -6.04 -11.18 4.57
CA TYR A 252 -5.29 -10.07 3.94
C TYR A 252 -4.27 -10.61 2.93
N TYR A 253 -4.77 -11.05 1.77
CA TYR A 253 -3.95 -11.66 0.72
C TYR A 253 -3.13 -10.64 -0.07
N GLU A 254 -3.58 -9.39 -0.10
CA GLU A 254 -2.96 -8.28 -0.84
C GLU A 254 -1.72 -7.71 -0.14
N ILE A 255 -1.36 -8.16 1.07
CA ILE A 255 -0.23 -7.62 1.83
C ILE A 255 1.09 -7.59 1.04
N CYS A 256 1.35 -8.64 0.26
CA CYS A 256 2.55 -8.70 -0.56
C CYS A 256 2.52 -7.65 -1.68
N HIS A 257 1.34 -7.40 -2.26
CA HIS A 257 1.15 -6.37 -3.27
C HIS A 257 1.29 -4.97 -2.66
N ASP A 258 0.61 -4.71 -1.55
CA ASP A 258 0.55 -3.41 -0.89
C ASP A 258 1.92 -2.96 -0.36
N LEU A 259 2.75 -3.91 0.09
CA LEU A 259 4.07 -3.63 0.66
C LEU A 259 5.24 -3.97 -0.29
N ASN A 260 4.96 -4.36 -1.54
CA ASN A 260 5.95 -4.93 -2.45
C ASN A 260 7.22 -4.10 -2.57
N GLU A 261 7.05 -2.85 -3.02
CA GLU A 261 8.17 -1.94 -3.26
C GLU A 261 9.00 -1.73 -1.99
N HIS A 262 8.33 -1.60 -0.84
CA HIS A 262 9.01 -1.31 0.43
C HIS A 262 9.75 -2.53 0.96
N VAL A 263 9.17 -3.72 0.89
CA VAL A 263 9.83 -4.97 1.36
C VAL A 263 11.02 -5.31 0.48
N MET A 264 10.88 -5.26 -0.85
CA MET A 264 11.97 -5.55 -1.77
C MET A 264 13.13 -4.57 -1.61
N ARG A 265 12.83 -3.28 -1.43
CA ARG A 265 13.83 -2.26 -1.16
C ARG A 265 14.50 -2.43 0.20
N ASP A 266 13.73 -2.54 1.28
CA ASP A 266 14.28 -2.52 2.63
C ASP A 266 15.06 -3.80 2.94
N ALA A 267 14.74 -4.93 2.29
CA ALA A 267 15.56 -6.14 2.32
C ALA A 267 17.01 -5.86 1.89
N LEU A 268 17.20 -5.09 0.83
CA LEU A 268 18.52 -4.74 0.32
C LEU A 268 19.19 -3.64 1.15
N ILE A 269 18.43 -2.65 1.63
CA ILE A 269 18.96 -1.62 2.54
C ILE A 269 19.59 -2.27 3.78
N ILE A 270 18.96 -3.28 4.35
CA ILE A 270 19.50 -4.01 5.50
C ILE A 270 20.79 -4.73 5.14
N MET A 271 20.87 -5.38 3.97
CA MET A 271 22.08 -6.09 3.52
C MET A 271 23.26 -5.17 3.21
N PHE A 272 22.98 -3.94 2.77
CA PHE A 272 23.99 -2.94 2.39
C PHE A 272 24.10 -1.81 3.41
N SER A 273 23.61 -1.98 4.64
CA SER A 273 23.56 -0.89 5.61
C SER A 273 24.96 -0.31 5.91
N PRO A 274 25.12 1.03 5.86
CA PRO A 274 26.42 1.69 6.05
C PRO A 274 26.94 1.60 7.50
N THR A 275 26.09 1.21 8.46
CA THR A 275 26.44 1.12 9.89
C THR A 275 26.83 -0.29 10.34
N LEU A 276 27.01 -1.23 9.41
CA LEU A 276 27.37 -2.60 9.77
C LEU A 276 28.84 -2.69 10.17
N SER A 277 29.11 -3.53 11.17
CA SER A 277 30.42 -3.79 11.77
C SER A 277 31.55 -3.90 10.71
N PRO A 278 32.80 -3.49 11.00
CA PRO A 278 33.93 -3.66 10.10
C PRO A 278 34.23 -5.11 9.68
N ARG A 279 33.53 -6.10 10.27
CA ARG A 279 33.56 -7.52 9.88
C ARG A 279 32.40 -7.95 8.98
N TRP A 280 31.54 -7.03 8.53
CA TRP A 280 30.40 -7.37 7.67
C TRP A 280 30.91 -7.77 6.27
N PRO A 281 30.75 -9.04 5.85
CA PRO A 281 31.12 -9.42 4.51
C PRO A 281 30.14 -8.74 3.54
N LYS A 282 30.69 -8.06 2.53
CA LYS A 282 29.88 -7.53 1.43
C LYS A 282 29.07 -8.69 0.84
N PRO A 283 27.73 -8.59 0.74
CA PRO A 283 26.92 -9.68 0.21
C PRO A 283 27.29 -9.93 -1.25
N ASP A 284 27.40 -11.20 -1.62
CA ASP A 284 27.62 -11.64 -2.99
C ASP A 284 26.29 -11.84 -3.73
N ILE A 285 26.40 -12.13 -5.03
CA ILE A 285 25.24 -12.32 -5.91
C ILE A 285 24.33 -13.43 -5.38
N LYS A 286 24.91 -14.56 -4.94
CA LYS A 286 24.16 -15.70 -4.42
C LYS A 286 23.37 -15.35 -3.16
N THR A 287 23.98 -14.61 -2.24
CA THR A 287 23.34 -14.19 -0.99
C THR A 287 22.16 -13.26 -1.27
N ILE A 288 22.30 -12.32 -2.21
CA ILE A 288 21.24 -11.40 -2.60
C ILE A 288 20.12 -12.14 -3.32
N SER A 289 20.46 -12.95 -4.33
CA SER A 289 19.50 -13.73 -5.10
C SER A 289 18.70 -14.67 -4.20
N ALA A 290 19.36 -15.44 -3.32
CA ALA A 290 18.68 -16.30 -2.35
C ALA A 290 17.69 -15.50 -1.50
N ARG A 291 18.11 -14.33 -0.99
CA ARG A 291 17.26 -13.50 -0.16
C ARG A 291 16.03 -12.95 -0.90
N LEU A 292 16.19 -12.54 -2.16
CA LEU A 292 15.08 -12.07 -2.98
C LEU A 292 14.15 -13.22 -3.38
N THR A 293 14.69 -14.39 -3.72
CA THR A 293 13.92 -15.61 -4.00
C THR A 293 13.06 -16.01 -2.81
N GLU A 294 13.60 -15.97 -1.59
CA GLU A 294 12.82 -16.25 -0.36
C GLU A 294 11.59 -15.33 -0.19
N LEU A 295 11.70 -14.06 -0.60
CA LEU A 295 10.58 -13.12 -0.56
C LEU A 295 9.60 -13.37 -1.72
N ILE A 296 10.10 -13.75 -2.89
CA ILE A 296 9.27 -14.11 -4.04
C ILE A 296 8.43 -15.35 -3.76
N GLU A 297 9.00 -16.37 -3.11
CA GLU A 297 8.31 -17.60 -2.73
C GLU A 297 7.09 -17.35 -1.83
N ILE A 298 7.14 -16.32 -0.98
CA ILE A 298 6.00 -15.94 -0.13
C ILE A 298 5.02 -14.97 -0.83
N GLY A 299 5.28 -14.55 -2.07
CA GLY A 299 4.36 -13.78 -2.92
C GLY A 299 4.75 -12.34 -3.22
N PHE A 300 5.96 -11.89 -2.84
CA PHE A 300 6.50 -10.62 -3.34
C PHE A 300 7.00 -10.77 -4.78
N HIS A 301 7.24 -9.65 -5.46
CA HIS A 301 7.66 -9.62 -6.85
C HIS A 301 8.78 -8.61 -7.04
N LEU A 302 9.83 -9.00 -7.75
CA LEU A 302 10.88 -8.08 -8.18
C LEU A 302 10.53 -7.54 -9.57
N ASN A 303 9.69 -6.52 -9.68
CA ASN A 303 9.35 -5.94 -10.99
C ASN A 303 10.40 -4.91 -11.42
N TYR A 304 10.39 -4.55 -12.71
CA TYR A 304 11.31 -3.55 -13.27
C TYR A 304 11.17 -2.18 -12.58
N ARG A 305 9.94 -1.78 -12.19
CA ARG A 305 9.70 -0.59 -11.37
C ARG A 305 10.37 -0.67 -9.99
N ASP A 306 10.30 -1.84 -9.34
CA ASP A 306 10.93 -2.05 -8.03
C ASP A 306 12.46 -1.97 -8.15
N ILE A 307 13.03 -2.57 -9.20
CA ILE A 307 14.46 -2.49 -9.51
C ILE A 307 14.91 -1.03 -9.67
N LEU A 308 14.18 -0.23 -10.45
CA LEU A 308 14.47 1.19 -10.61
C LEU A 308 14.39 1.96 -9.28
N SER A 309 13.37 1.69 -8.45
CA SER A 309 13.23 2.28 -7.11
C SER A 309 14.42 1.92 -6.20
N ILE A 310 14.90 0.68 -6.28
CA ILE A 310 16.09 0.23 -5.54
C ILE A 310 17.36 0.94 -6.04
N LEU A 311 17.57 1.03 -7.36
CA LEU A 311 18.73 1.72 -7.92
C LEU A 311 18.74 3.22 -7.53
N LEU A 312 17.57 3.86 -7.44
CA LEU A 312 17.42 5.23 -6.91
C LEU A 312 17.90 5.35 -5.48
N VAL A 313 17.57 4.39 -4.62
CA VAL A 313 17.98 4.40 -3.21
C VAL A 313 19.50 4.27 -3.07
N PHE A 314 20.12 3.50 -3.95
CA PHE A 314 21.56 3.26 -3.96
C PHE A 314 22.34 4.15 -4.94
N GLU A 315 21.73 5.19 -5.50
CA GLU A 315 22.31 6.04 -6.57
C GLU A 315 23.76 6.44 -6.27
N LYS A 316 24.03 6.94 -5.07
CA LYS A 316 25.35 7.41 -4.62
C LYS A 316 26.40 6.30 -4.44
N ARG A 317 25.99 5.04 -4.46
CA ARG A 317 26.82 3.85 -4.20
C ARG A 317 26.81 2.87 -5.38
N LEU A 318 26.23 3.24 -6.52
CA LEU A 318 26.14 2.35 -7.68
C LEU A 318 27.51 1.93 -8.22
N GLU A 319 28.53 2.78 -8.09
CA GLU A 319 29.91 2.43 -8.45
C GLU A 319 30.45 1.27 -7.59
N GLU A 320 30.08 1.22 -6.31
CA GLU A 320 30.55 0.21 -5.37
C GLU A 320 29.77 -1.11 -5.45
N ILE A 321 28.44 -1.02 -5.53
CA ILE A 321 27.55 -2.18 -5.36
C ILE A 321 26.62 -2.44 -6.56
N GLY A 322 26.54 -1.50 -7.51
CA GLY A 322 25.57 -1.54 -8.60
C GLY A 322 25.71 -2.77 -9.47
N LYS A 323 26.94 -3.17 -9.83
CA LYS A 323 27.17 -4.39 -10.64
C LYS A 323 26.61 -5.65 -9.97
N ILE A 324 26.91 -5.83 -8.69
CA ILE A 324 26.44 -6.97 -7.91
C ILE A 324 24.91 -6.94 -7.82
N LEU A 325 24.30 -5.76 -7.62
CA LEU A 325 22.85 -5.62 -7.57
C LEU A 325 22.19 -6.06 -8.89
N ILE A 326 22.61 -5.53 -10.04
CA ILE A 326 21.97 -5.83 -11.33
C ILE A 326 22.19 -7.28 -11.76
N GLU A 327 23.36 -7.86 -11.48
CA GLU A 327 23.62 -9.28 -11.72
C GLU A 327 22.74 -10.17 -10.82
N SER A 328 22.52 -9.77 -9.56
CA SER A 328 21.61 -10.49 -8.64
C SER A 328 20.15 -10.42 -9.10
N PHE A 329 19.71 -9.26 -9.60
CA PHE A 329 18.36 -9.11 -10.15
C PHE A 329 18.15 -9.97 -11.39
N ALA A 330 19.13 -10.02 -12.29
CA ALA A 330 19.11 -10.88 -13.47
C ALA A 330 19.04 -12.37 -13.08
N GLU A 331 19.85 -12.80 -12.11
CA GLU A 331 19.84 -14.17 -11.59
C GLU A 331 18.49 -14.52 -10.95
N THR A 332 17.97 -13.63 -10.09
CA THR A 332 16.67 -13.80 -9.40
C THR A 332 15.50 -13.90 -10.40
N ARG A 333 15.55 -13.14 -11.49
CA ARG A 333 14.52 -13.13 -12.53
C ARG A 333 14.73 -14.17 -13.63
N HIS A 334 15.81 -14.94 -13.56
CA HIS A 334 16.20 -15.93 -14.56
C HIS A 334 16.24 -15.36 -15.99
N GLU A 335 16.74 -14.13 -16.14
CA GLU A 335 16.88 -13.46 -17.43
C GLU A 335 18.31 -12.95 -17.64
N SER A 336 18.70 -12.70 -18.90
CA SER A 336 20.01 -12.10 -19.18
C SER A 336 20.07 -10.67 -18.66
N LEU A 337 21.24 -10.21 -18.21
CA LEU A 337 21.46 -8.83 -17.75
C LEU A 337 20.98 -7.79 -18.77
N VAL A 338 21.25 -8.01 -20.06
CA VAL A 338 20.83 -7.10 -21.14
C VAL A 338 19.30 -7.01 -21.23
N ASN A 339 18.58 -8.12 -21.14
CA ASN A 339 17.12 -8.12 -21.18
C ASN A 339 16.51 -7.44 -19.94
N LEU A 340 17.04 -7.72 -18.75
CA LEU A 340 16.65 -7.04 -17.51
C LEU A 340 16.75 -5.52 -17.69
N LEU A 341 17.91 -5.04 -18.12
CA LEU A 341 18.17 -3.61 -18.27
C LEU A 341 17.31 -2.99 -19.37
N ARG A 342 17.06 -3.68 -20.49
CA ARG A 342 16.14 -3.20 -21.54
C ARG A 342 14.73 -3.00 -21.00
N ASN A 343 14.22 -3.95 -20.22
CA ASN A 343 12.89 -3.84 -19.62
C ASN A 343 12.83 -2.73 -18.55
N CYS A 344 13.90 -2.55 -17.77
CA CYS A 344 14.03 -1.39 -16.89
C CYS A 344 14.01 -0.08 -17.68
N LEU A 345 14.72 0.00 -18.82
CA LEU A 345 14.72 1.18 -19.69
C LEU A 345 13.31 1.47 -20.24
N ILE A 346 12.55 0.45 -20.64
CA ILE A 346 11.15 0.59 -21.05
C ILE A 346 10.28 1.16 -19.91
N GLU A 347 10.50 0.76 -18.66
CA GLU A 347 9.78 1.38 -17.53
C GLU A 347 10.16 2.84 -17.30
N THR A 348 11.37 3.27 -17.64
CA THR A 348 11.75 4.70 -17.49
C THR A 348 11.02 5.63 -18.44
N ILE A 349 10.61 5.13 -19.62
CA ILE A 349 9.83 5.89 -20.62
C ILE A 349 8.32 5.79 -20.40
N ASN A 350 7.87 4.92 -19.48
CA ASN A 350 6.47 4.80 -19.11
C ASN A 350 5.96 6.14 -18.54
N PRO A 351 4.93 6.78 -19.12
CA PRO A 351 4.39 8.05 -18.64
C PRO A 351 3.95 7.99 -17.17
N LYS A 352 3.56 6.81 -16.67
CA LYS A 352 3.14 6.60 -15.29
C LYS A 352 4.31 6.59 -14.29
N SER A 353 5.55 6.38 -14.75
CA SER A 353 6.71 6.22 -13.86
C SER A 353 7.39 7.55 -13.49
N ASN A 354 7.19 8.61 -14.29
CA ASN A 354 7.80 9.95 -14.12
C ASN A 354 9.31 9.89 -13.76
N PHE A 355 10.04 8.93 -14.33
CA PHE A 355 11.44 8.68 -14.00
C PHE A 355 12.37 9.68 -14.70
N LYS A 356 13.19 10.41 -13.94
CA LYS A 356 14.07 11.48 -14.47
C LYS A 356 15.51 11.45 -13.95
N ASN A 357 16.02 10.29 -13.51
CA ASN A 357 17.36 10.22 -12.93
C ASN A 357 18.43 9.82 -13.97
N GLN A 358 19.23 10.81 -14.39
CA GLN A 358 20.26 10.61 -15.41
C GLN A 358 21.42 9.73 -14.92
N ASN A 359 21.76 9.76 -13.63
CA ASN A 359 22.86 8.95 -13.09
C ASN A 359 22.57 7.46 -13.21
N ILE A 360 21.31 7.07 -12.97
CA ILE A 360 20.87 5.67 -13.11
C ILE A 360 20.82 5.26 -14.57
N LEU A 361 20.33 6.13 -15.46
CA LEU A 361 20.35 5.87 -16.90
C LEU A 361 21.78 5.64 -17.39
N ASN A 362 22.70 6.54 -17.05
CA ASN A 362 24.12 6.42 -17.40
C ASN A 362 24.73 5.13 -16.84
N PHE A 363 24.41 4.79 -15.59
CA PHE A 363 24.82 3.54 -14.97
C PHE A 363 24.31 2.32 -15.75
N MET A 364 23.04 2.28 -16.15
CA MET A 364 22.48 1.17 -16.94
C MET A 364 23.12 1.09 -18.34
N TYR A 365 23.32 2.25 -19.00
CA TYR A 365 23.92 2.32 -20.33
C TYR A 365 25.32 1.74 -20.39
N ALA A 366 26.09 1.79 -19.30
CA ALA A 366 27.43 1.19 -19.22
C ALA A 366 27.45 -0.34 -19.39
N TYR A 367 26.30 -1.02 -19.29
CA TYR A 367 26.17 -2.47 -19.40
C TYR A 367 25.46 -2.94 -20.68
N PHE A 368 25.05 -2.03 -21.57
CA PHE A 368 24.53 -2.40 -22.87
C PHE A 368 25.64 -2.65 -23.90
N PRO A 369 25.42 -3.55 -24.88
CA PRO A 369 26.37 -3.79 -25.94
C PRO A 369 26.36 -2.69 -27.02
N ASP A 370 25.23 -2.03 -27.21
CA ASP A 370 25.01 -0.99 -28.23
C ASP A 370 25.03 0.41 -27.61
N SER A 371 25.06 1.45 -28.45
CA SER A 371 25.05 2.83 -27.97
C SER A 371 23.73 3.18 -27.25
N PRO A 372 23.74 4.15 -26.32
CA PRO A 372 22.55 4.60 -25.61
C PRO A 372 21.39 4.98 -26.53
N GLU A 373 21.68 5.61 -27.67
CA GLU A 373 20.68 6.04 -28.65
C GLU A 373 19.97 4.83 -29.30
N ILE A 374 20.72 3.76 -29.58
CA ILE A 374 20.16 2.54 -30.18
C ILE A 374 19.21 1.86 -29.18
N GLU A 375 19.63 1.72 -27.92
CA GLU A 375 18.82 1.06 -26.89
C GLU A 375 17.59 1.90 -26.51
N LEU A 376 17.72 3.22 -26.44
CA LEU A 376 16.57 4.11 -26.22
C LEU A 376 15.56 4.04 -27.35
N ASN A 377 16.02 4.03 -28.61
CA ASN A 377 15.14 3.87 -29.76
C ASN A 377 14.39 2.52 -29.74
N ARG A 378 15.07 1.43 -29.35
CA ARG A 378 14.42 0.12 -29.19
C ARG A 378 13.35 0.13 -28.10
N ALA A 379 13.65 0.72 -26.94
CA ALA A 379 12.68 0.85 -25.85
C ALA A 379 11.45 1.66 -26.31
N PHE A 380 11.67 2.77 -27.03
CA PHE A 380 10.59 3.62 -27.54
C PHE A 380 9.72 2.90 -28.59
N GLN A 381 10.32 2.16 -29.51
CA GLN A 381 9.59 1.33 -30.48
C GLN A 381 8.75 0.26 -29.78
N PHE A 382 9.30 -0.41 -28.77
CA PHE A 382 8.58 -1.41 -27.99
C PHE A 382 7.35 -0.80 -27.31
N TYR A 383 7.51 0.33 -26.62
CA TYR A 383 6.42 1.02 -25.95
C TYR A 383 5.34 1.51 -26.93
N SER A 384 5.76 2.09 -28.06
CA SER A 384 4.83 2.60 -29.09
C SER A 384 3.96 1.52 -29.70
N ASN A 385 4.50 0.30 -29.89
CA ASN A 385 3.75 -0.83 -30.42
C ASN A 385 2.76 -1.42 -29.39
N PHE A 386 3.04 -1.30 -28.09
CA PHE A 386 2.14 -1.76 -27.03
C PHE A 386 0.95 -0.80 -26.81
N VAL A 387 1.16 0.52 -26.88
CA VAL A 387 0.10 1.53 -26.68
C VAL A 387 -0.94 1.53 -27.82
N GLN A 388 -0.62 0.98 -28.99
CA GLN A 388 -1.59 0.84 -30.10
C GLN A 388 -2.60 -0.30 -29.89
N VAL A 389 -2.46 -1.11 -28.83
CA VAL A 389 -3.25 -2.34 -28.60
C VAL A 389 -4.15 -2.26 -27.35
N GLU A 390 -4.02 -1.20 -26.53
CA GLU A 390 -4.98 -0.85 -25.46
C GLU A 390 -5.94 0.27 -25.90
#